data_AF-A0A1I7TCN6-F1
#
_entry.id   AF-A0A1I7TCN6-F1
#
_cell.length_a   1.000
_cell.length_b   1.000
_cell.length_c   1.000
_cell.angle_alpha   90.00
_cell.angle_beta   90.00
_cell.angle_gamma   90.00
#
_symmetry.space_group_name_H-M   'P 1'
#
loop_
_entity.id
_entity.type
_entity.pdbx_description
1 polymer ?
#
loop_
_entity_poly.entity_id
_entity_poly.type
_entity_poly.pdbx_seq_one_letter_code
_entity_poly.pdbx_strand_id
1 'polypeptide(L)'
;MHISRADTVTELMLTLVDPRYSQALTLTDARMRGRDGKKRARLFRGRNGNPTIWCDSEYKNLFPLALQHHICHVFNLSTELIIRFARHSISKVPVTQVIDIMMEAKCYETRCAAPKEFYKQLQVRNFLHLNTPSYINPESQIFSVNHILSKTTEWLTRDHLLNFRGVSAVFQNTKSIGADDLIAFVENWMLGSNTKLEVICLNVGQRTRNLHVRDIINRRKLSEKFNAVQWNPEKQGGRFKWPPTFEMKSRTDLLNCTRGMDIERDSDGMLATILIDGAEFRFYVWHERFPDQPTTTGYRDRGEYFVGCKAHWV
;
A
#
# COMPACT_ATOMS: atom_id res chain seq x y z
N MET A 1 -17.14 6.94 44.19
CA MET A 1 -16.10 6.98 43.13
C MET A 1 -16.14 5.64 42.42
N HIS A 2 -17.02 5.51 41.42
CA HIS A 2 -17.30 4.26 40.72
C HIS A 2 -16.55 4.29 39.38
N ILE A 3 -15.51 3.47 39.24
CA ILE A 3 -14.83 3.23 37.96
C ILE A 3 -15.68 2.20 37.21
N SER A 4 -16.50 2.68 36.28
CA SER A 4 -17.30 1.84 35.38
C SER A 4 -16.45 1.40 34.20
N ARG A 5 -16.06 0.12 34.19
CA ARG A 5 -15.43 -0.60 33.06
C ARG A 5 -16.32 -0.53 31.81
N ALA A 6 -16.07 0.46 30.96
CA ALA A 6 -16.61 0.55 29.60
C ALA A 6 -15.50 0.55 28.52
N ASP A 7 -14.22 0.53 28.91
CA ASP A 7 -13.09 0.77 27.99
C ASP A 7 -12.59 -0.48 27.23
N THR A 8 -13.43 -1.49 26.97
CA THR A 8 -12.96 -2.69 26.25
C THR A 8 -14.00 -3.36 25.37
N VAL A 9 -15.11 -2.68 25.08
CA VAL A 9 -16.10 -3.17 24.12
C VAL A 9 -15.77 -2.58 22.74
N THR A 10 -14.91 -3.29 22.03
CA THR A 10 -15.09 -3.50 20.58
C THR A 10 -15.17 -2.24 19.71
N GLU A 11 -14.14 -1.40 19.71
CA GLU A 11 -13.80 -0.62 18.51
C GLU A 11 -13.15 -1.51 17.45
N LEU A 12 -13.97 -2.41 16.90
CA LEU A 12 -13.76 -3.04 15.60
C LEU A 12 -15.16 -3.28 15.01
N MET A 13 -15.96 -2.21 15.01
CA MET A 13 -17.18 -2.11 14.21
C MET A 13 -16.71 -1.98 12.75
N LEU A 14 -16.67 -3.11 12.05
CA LEU A 14 -16.69 -3.11 10.59
C LEU A 14 -17.99 -2.43 10.17
N THR A 15 -17.87 -1.23 9.61
CA THR A 15 -18.97 -0.47 9.03
C THR A 15 -19.57 -1.28 7.86
N LEU A 16 -20.62 -2.05 8.14
CA LEU A 16 -21.51 -2.60 7.13
C LEU A 16 -22.84 -1.85 7.25
N VAL A 17 -22.95 -0.73 6.54
CA VAL A 17 -24.23 -0.09 6.22
C VAL A 17 -24.14 0.36 4.77
N ASP A 18 -24.62 -0.48 3.85
CA ASP A 18 -25.09 -0.02 2.54
C ASP A 18 -26.58 0.36 2.70
N PRO A 19 -26.96 1.64 2.50
CA PRO A 19 -28.34 2.09 2.65
C PRO A 19 -29.32 1.53 1.60
N ARG A 20 -28.83 0.82 0.56
CA ARG A 20 -29.66 0.39 -0.57
C ARG A 20 -30.26 -1.01 -0.44
N TYR A 21 -29.81 -1.81 0.52
CA TYR A 21 -30.37 -3.12 0.81
C TYR A 21 -31.19 -3.09 2.10
N SER A 22 -32.40 -2.55 2.03
CA SER A 22 -33.38 -2.59 3.12
C SER A 22 -34.12 -3.94 3.21
N GLN A 23 -33.40 -5.05 3.08
CA GLN A 23 -33.92 -6.34 3.55
C GLN A 23 -33.37 -6.59 4.96
N ALA A 24 -34.24 -6.44 5.95
CA ALA A 24 -33.96 -6.81 7.32
C ALA A 24 -33.70 -8.33 7.39
N LEU A 25 -32.44 -8.74 7.36
CA LEU A 25 -32.02 -10.09 7.71
C LEU A 25 -32.46 -10.36 9.15
N THR A 26 -33.55 -11.11 9.31
CA THR A 26 -34.03 -11.55 10.63
C THR A 26 -33.12 -12.67 11.10
N LEU A 27 -31.99 -12.31 11.72
CA LEU A 27 -31.04 -13.27 12.28
C LEU A 27 -31.62 -13.89 13.57
N THR A 28 -32.00 -15.15 13.49
CA THR A 28 -32.35 -16.00 14.64
C THR A 28 -31.09 -16.56 15.32
N ASP A 29 -31.12 -16.78 16.65
CA ASP A 29 -29.99 -17.18 17.54
C ASP A 29 -28.97 -18.12 16.85
N ALA A 30 -27.85 -17.56 16.38
CA ALA A 30 -26.79 -18.30 15.71
C ALA A 30 -25.67 -18.66 16.72
N ARG A 31 -25.28 -19.93 16.73
CA ARG A 31 -24.28 -20.48 17.67
C ARG A 31 -23.11 -21.08 16.89
N MET A 32 -21.91 -20.54 17.09
CA MET A 32 -20.69 -21.20 16.60
C MET A 32 -20.13 -22.12 17.68
N ARG A 33 -19.96 -23.40 17.34
CA ARG A 33 -19.35 -24.40 18.21
C ARG A 33 -18.02 -24.87 17.63
N GLY A 34 -17.05 -25.14 18.49
CA GLY A 34 -15.83 -25.85 18.10
C GLY A 34 -16.09 -27.30 17.76
N ARG A 35 -15.08 -27.98 17.18
CA ARG A 35 -15.10 -29.44 16.94
C ARG A 35 -15.28 -30.26 18.23
N ASP A 36 -14.98 -29.66 19.38
CA ASP A 36 -15.19 -30.17 20.74
C ASP A 36 -16.59 -29.90 21.31
N GLY A 37 -17.49 -29.29 20.53
CA GLY A 37 -18.87 -28.97 20.93
C GLY A 37 -19.01 -27.75 21.84
N LYS A 38 -17.91 -27.09 22.26
CA LYS A 38 -17.92 -25.89 23.11
C LYS A 38 -18.39 -24.67 22.32
N LYS A 39 -19.23 -23.83 22.95
CA LYS A 39 -19.70 -22.56 22.36
C LYS A 39 -18.54 -21.57 22.38
N ARG A 40 -18.18 -21.02 21.22
CA ARG A 40 -17.04 -20.09 21.08
C ARG A 40 -17.48 -18.67 20.73
N ALA A 41 -18.66 -18.53 20.13
CA ALA A 41 -19.35 -17.26 19.97
C ALA A 41 -20.87 -17.45 19.91
N ARG A 42 -21.62 -16.42 20.30
CA ARG A 42 -23.09 -16.40 20.28
C ARG A 42 -23.60 -15.05 19.78
N LEU A 43 -24.49 -15.09 18.79
CA LEU A 43 -25.27 -13.94 18.37
C LEU A 43 -26.64 -14.01 19.05
N PHE A 44 -27.02 -12.96 19.79
CA PHE A 44 -28.30 -12.87 20.46
C PHE A 44 -28.88 -11.46 20.39
N ARG A 45 -30.20 -11.34 20.58
CA ARG A 45 -30.86 -10.04 20.66
C ARG A 45 -30.57 -9.41 22.04
N GLY A 46 -29.89 -8.27 22.04
CA GLY A 46 -29.59 -7.53 23.26
C GLY A 46 -30.83 -6.89 23.87
N ARG A 47 -30.72 -6.43 25.14
CA ARG A 47 -31.84 -5.81 25.89
C ARG A 47 -32.45 -4.58 25.19
N ASN A 48 -31.67 -3.90 24.35
CA ASN A 48 -32.10 -2.70 23.61
C ASN A 48 -32.60 -3.04 22.20
N GLY A 49 -32.82 -4.33 21.89
CA GLY A 49 -33.23 -4.80 20.58
C GLY A 49 -32.09 -4.96 19.57
N ASN A 50 -30.91 -4.41 19.85
CA ASN A 50 -29.74 -4.49 18.98
C ASN A 50 -29.13 -5.91 18.96
N PRO A 51 -28.73 -6.43 17.78
CA PRO A 51 -27.98 -7.68 17.70
C PRO A 51 -26.66 -7.55 18.46
N THR A 52 -26.39 -8.50 19.35
CA THR A 52 -25.19 -8.53 20.19
C THR A 52 -24.45 -9.84 19.96
N ILE A 53 -23.14 -9.74 19.74
CA ILE A 53 -22.26 -10.89 19.62
C ILE A 53 -21.43 -11.00 20.90
N TRP A 54 -21.47 -12.16 21.54
CA TRP A 54 -20.56 -12.52 22.62
C TRP A 54 -19.54 -13.55 22.13
N CYS A 55 -18.27 -13.37 22.51
CA CYS A 55 -17.16 -14.22 22.13
C CYS A 55 -16.21 -14.35 23.32
N ASP A 56 -15.65 -15.54 23.56
CA ASP A 56 -14.66 -15.73 24.62
C ASP A 56 -13.40 -14.90 24.34
N SER A 57 -12.80 -14.38 25.39
CA SER A 57 -11.64 -13.49 25.30
C SER A 57 -10.43 -14.13 24.62
N GLU A 58 -10.30 -15.45 24.67
CA GLU A 58 -9.28 -16.23 23.98
C GLU A 58 -9.42 -16.18 22.44
N TYR A 59 -10.64 -15.98 21.91
CA TYR A 59 -10.91 -15.90 20.47
C TYR A 59 -11.11 -14.47 19.97
N LYS A 60 -10.93 -13.45 20.82
CA LYS A 60 -11.21 -12.05 20.45
C LYS A 60 -10.49 -11.57 19.17
N ASN A 61 -9.30 -12.11 18.88
CA ASN A 61 -8.52 -11.77 17.68
C ASN A 61 -8.85 -12.68 16.48
N LEU A 62 -9.38 -13.89 16.71
CA LEU A 62 -9.71 -14.86 15.67
C LEU A 62 -11.15 -14.72 15.17
N PHE A 63 -12.05 -14.24 16.03
CA PHE A 63 -13.46 -14.11 15.73
C PHE A 63 -13.75 -13.17 14.54
N PRO A 64 -13.14 -11.97 14.44
CA PRO A 64 -13.33 -11.10 13.26
C PRO A 64 -12.94 -11.78 11.95
N LEU A 65 -11.89 -12.60 11.98
CA LEU A 65 -11.38 -13.32 10.80
C LEU A 65 -12.35 -14.44 10.37
N ALA A 66 -12.84 -15.21 11.34
CA ALA A 66 -13.84 -16.25 11.08
C ALA A 66 -15.16 -15.64 10.56
N LEU A 67 -15.57 -14.49 11.10
CA LEU A 67 -16.75 -13.77 10.66
C LEU A 67 -16.56 -13.24 9.22
N GLN A 68 -15.43 -12.61 8.91
CA GLN A 68 -15.11 -12.16 7.56
C GLN A 68 -15.16 -13.33 6.57
N HIS A 69 -14.48 -14.44 6.88
CA HIS A 69 -14.48 -15.62 6.01
C HIS A 69 -15.91 -16.14 5.77
N HIS A 70 -16.75 -16.18 6.81
CA HIS A 70 -18.14 -16.62 6.66
C HIS A 70 -18.97 -15.66 5.79
N ILE A 71 -18.83 -14.34 5.99
CA ILE A 71 -19.49 -13.33 5.14
C ILE A 71 -19.06 -13.51 3.68
N CYS A 72 -17.75 -13.61 3.42
CA CYS A 72 -17.25 -13.80 2.06
C CYS A 72 -17.81 -15.08 1.41
N HIS A 73 -17.90 -16.16 2.18
CA HIS A 73 -18.50 -17.42 1.70
C HIS A 73 -19.98 -17.27 1.36
N VAL A 74 -20.79 -16.68 2.26
CA VAL A 74 -22.24 -16.54 2.07
C VAL A 74 -22.58 -15.65 0.88
N PHE A 75 -21.82 -14.58 0.66
CA PHE A 75 -22.07 -13.60 -0.40
C PHE A 75 -21.23 -13.83 -1.67
N ASN A 76 -20.49 -14.94 -1.75
CA ASN A 76 -19.58 -15.25 -2.86
C ASN A 76 -18.60 -14.10 -3.19
N LEU A 77 -18.01 -13.51 -2.14
CA LEU A 77 -17.03 -12.43 -2.23
C LEU A 77 -15.60 -12.98 -2.18
N SER A 78 -14.62 -12.13 -2.52
CA SER A 78 -13.18 -12.43 -2.37
C SER A 78 -12.86 -12.86 -0.93
N THR A 79 -12.03 -13.89 -0.80
CA THR A 79 -11.51 -14.38 0.49
C THR A 79 -10.18 -13.75 0.88
N GLU A 80 -9.70 -12.76 0.10
CA GLU A 80 -8.50 -11.99 0.43
C GLU A 80 -8.64 -11.36 1.82
N LEU A 81 -7.61 -11.57 2.65
CA LEU A 81 -7.60 -11.03 4.00
C LEU A 81 -7.16 -9.57 3.96
N ILE A 82 -8.12 -8.67 4.13
CA ILE A 82 -7.90 -7.22 4.22
C ILE A 82 -7.93 -6.77 5.69
N ILE A 83 -6.79 -6.28 6.19
CA ILE A 83 -6.70 -5.71 7.55
C ILE A 83 -6.50 -4.20 7.46
N ARG A 84 -7.46 -3.45 7.99
CA ARG A 84 -7.34 -2.02 8.27
C ARG A 84 -7.13 -1.83 9.77
N PHE A 85 -6.10 -1.09 10.15
CA PHE A 85 -5.77 -0.91 11.56
C PHE A 85 -5.37 0.54 11.86
N ALA A 86 -5.77 1.01 13.04
CA ALA A 86 -5.18 2.19 13.64
C ALA A 86 -3.90 1.81 14.38
N ARG A 87 -2.89 2.70 14.39
CA ARG A 87 -1.58 2.39 14.96
C ARG A 87 -1.61 1.96 16.43
N HIS A 88 -2.46 2.56 17.26
CA HIS A 88 -2.59 2.17 18.67
C HIS A 88 -3.21 0.77 18.86
N SER A 89 -3.87 0.22 17.83
CA SER A 89 -4.49 -1.11 17.83
C SER A 89 -3.62 -2.17 17.13
N ILE A 90 -2.38 -1.83 16.78
CA ILE A 90 -1.47 -2.71 16.03
C ILE A 90 -1.16 -4.02 16.78
N SER A 91 -1.09 -3.98 18.12
CA SER A 91 -0.88 -5.16 18.97
C SER A 91 -2.07 -6.13 18.99
N LYS A 92 -3.23 -5.70 18.48
CA LYS A 92 -4.43 -6.54 18.35
C LYS A 92 -4.51 -7.24 16.99
N VAL A 93 -3.66 -6.86 16.04
CA VAL A 93 -3.60 -7.49 14.72
C VAL A 93 -3.07 -8.93 14.89
N PRO A 94 -3.76 -9.95 14.37
CA PRO A 94 -3.33 -11.33 14.47
C PRO A 94 -2.06 -11.54 13.63
N VAL A 95 -0.91 -11.64 14.30
CA VAL A 95 0.41 -11.70 13.67
C VAL A 95 0.72 -13.06 13.03
N THR A 96 -0.02 -14.10 13.39
CA THR A 96 0.21 -15.48 12.93
C THR A 96 -0.38 -15.79 11.55
N GLN A 97 -0.91 -14.79 10.83
CA GLN A 97 -1.57 -14.98 9.54
C GLN A 97 -0.85 -14.27 8.42
N VAL A 98 -0.91 -14.88 7.24
CA VAL A 98 -0.56 -14.22 5.99
C VAL A 98 -1.70 -13.29 5.60
N ILE A 99 -1.40 -12.01 5.43
CA ILE A 99 -2.34 -10.96 5.11
C ILE A 99 -2.18 -10.61 3.62
N ASP A 100 -3.26 -10.56 2.86
CA ASP A 100 -3.17 -10.16 1.46
C ASP A 100 -2.98 -8.65 1.35
N ILE A 101 -3.82 -7.89 2.06
CA ILE A 101 -3.87 -6.44 1.98
C ILE A 101 -3.88 -5.86 3.39
N MET A 102 -2.92 -4.98 3.67
CA MET A 102 -2.82 -4.32 4.96
C MET A 102 -2.75 -2.81 4.80
N MET A 103 -3.61 -2.10 5.53
CA MET A 103 -3.68 -0.63 5.45
C MET A 103 -3.66 -0.01 6.84
N GLU A 104 -2.65 0.81 7.09
CA GLU A 104 -2.61 1.69 8.25
C GLU A 104 -3.58 2.87 8.03
N ALA A 105 -4.52 3.04 8.94
CA ALA A 105 -5.41 4.20 8.97
C ALA A 105 -4.61 5.49 9.21
N LYS A 106 -5.14 6.63 8.76
CA LYS A 106 -4.52 7.93 9.06
C LYS A 106 -4.47 8.12 10.58
N CYS A 107 -3.28 8.37 11.11
CA CYS A 107 -3.08 8.65 12.52
C CYS A 107 -2.59 10.09 12.65
N TYR A 108 -3.39 10.95 13.31
CA TYR A 108 -3.02 12.34 13.59
C TYR A 108 -2.12 12.47 14.83
N GLU A 109 -1.97 11.38 15.60
CA GLU A 109 -1.14 11.33 16.79
C GLU A 109 0.29 10.94 16.43
N THR A 110 1.18 11.93 16.45
CA THR A 110 2.61 11.78 16.11
C THR A 110 3.41 10.97 17.13
N ARG A 111 2.84 10.62 18.30
CA ARG A 111 3.58 10.04 19.43
C ARG A 111 3.47 8.53 19.59
N CYS A 112 2.56 7.88 18.86
CA CYS A 112 2.49 6.42 18.88
C CYS A 112 3.52 5.88 17.88
N ALA A 113 4.64 5.35 18.38
CA ALA A 113 5.52 4.51 17.57
C ALA A 113 4.94 3.09 17.52
N ALA A 114 4.83 2.52 16.32
CA ALA A 114 4.56 1.09 16.22
C ALA A 114 5.74 0.32 16.86
N PRO A 115 5.51 -0.75 17.62
CA PRO A 115 6.60 -1.59 18.12
C PRO A 115 7.45 -2.07 16.95
N LYS A 116 8.77 -1.86 16.99
CA LYS A 116 9.70 -2.25 15.90
C LYS A 116 9.56 -3.72 15.52
N GLU A 117 9.28 -4.57 16.50
CA GLU A 117 9.10 -6.02 16.32
C GLU A 117 7.86 -6.39 15.51
N PHE A 118 6.85 -5.51 15.43
CA PHE A 118 5.61 -5.80 14.73
C PHE A 118 5.84 -6.08 13.24
N TYR A 119 6.60 -5.20 12.57
CA TYR A 119 6.87 -5.34 11.14
C TYR A 119 7.75 -6.56 10.80
N LYS A 120 8.50 -7.10 11.77
CA LYS A 120 9.33 -8.30 11.54
C LYS A 120 8.51 -9.57 11.43
N GLN A 121 7.38 -9.64 12.15
CA GLN A 121 6.54 -10.82 12.20
C GLN A 121 5.42 -10.79 11.15
N LEU A 122 5.27 -9.67 10.47
CA LEU A 122 4.18 -9.42 9.53
C LEU A 122 4.48 -10.06 8.17
N GLN A 123 3.58 -10.93 7.70
CA GLN A 123 3.64 -11.49 6.35
C GLN A 123 2.52 -10.91 5.50
N VAL A 124 2.82 -9.84 4.76
CA VAL A 124 1.90 -9.25 3.78
C VAL A 124 2.31 -9.72 2.39
N ARG A 125 1.35 -10.13 1.55
CA ARG A 125 1.64 -10.60 0.18
C ARG A 125 1.47 -9.51 -0.86
N ASN A 126 0.28 -8.92 -0.93
CA ASN A 126 -0.13 -8.13 -2.09
C ASN A 126 0.08 -6.63 -1.89
N PHE A 127 -0.55 -6.04 -0.87
CA PHE A 127 -0.51 -4.58 -0.70
C PHE A 127 -0.29 -4.16 0.75
N LEU A 128 0.64 -3.23 0.95
CA LEU A 128 0.94 -2.63 2.24
C LEU A 128 0.88 -1.10 2.16
N HIS A 129 -0.08 -0.50 2.87
CA HIS A 129 -0.16 0.95 3.06
C HIS A 129 0.33 1.37 4.44
N LEU A 130 1.35 2.22 4.47
CA LEU A 130 2.01 2.71 5.67
C LEU A 130 1.87 4.23 5.81
N ASN A 131 1.61 4.68 7.04
CA ASN A 131 1.64 6.08 7.45
C ASN A 131 2.63 6.29 8.61
N THR A 132 3.55 5.36 8.82
CA THR A 132 4.48 5.36 9.95
C THR A 132 5.67 6.30 9.73
N PRO A 133 5.93 7.26 10.65
CA PRO A 133 7.19 7.99 10.66
C PRO A 133 8.33 7.17 11.28
N SER A 134 8.04 6.00 11.86
CA SER A 134 9.04 5.16 12.51
C SER A 134 9.90 4.43 11.49
N TYR A 135 11.21 4.42 11.74
CA TYR A 135 12.18 3.65 10.97
C TYR A 135 11.84 2.17 10.96
N ILE A 136 11.92 1.57 9.77
CA ILE A 136 11.81 0.14 9.53
C ILE A 136 13.17 -0.35 9.06
N ASN A 137 13.59 -1.55 9.47
CA ASN A 137 14.85 -2.11 8.99
C ASN A 137 14.75 -2.42 7.47
N PRO A 138 15.70 -1.97 6.62
CA PRO A 138 15.78 -2.31 5.19
C PRO A 138 15.75 -3.81 4.87
N GLU A 139 16.18 -4.66 5.81
CA GLU A 139 16.17 -6.12 5.68
C GLU A 139 14.82 -6.76 6.06
N SER A 140 13.85 -5.94 6.46
CA SER A 140 12.52 -6.43 6.81
C SER A 140 11.82 -7.06 5.61
N GLN A 141 11.12 -8.16 5.84
CA GLN A 141 10.35 -8.88 4.82
C GLN A 141 9.28 -8.02 4.17
N ILE A 142 8.85 -6.92 4.81
CA ILE A 142 7.89 -5.99 4.22
C ILE A 142 8.37 -5.39 2.89
N PHE A 143 9.68 -5.32 2.63
CA PHE A 143 10.24 -4.82 1.37
C PHE A 143 10.18 -5.86 0.23
N SER A 144 9.64 -7.05 0.50
CA SER A 144 9.30 -8.07 -0.49
C SER A 144 7.80 -8.13 -0.81
N VAL A 145 6.96 -7.31 -0.18
CA VAL A 145 5.53 -7.17 -0.52
C VAL A 145 5.39 -6.69 -1.96
N ASN A 146 4.42 -7.21 -2.72
CA ASN A 146 4.25 -6.83 -4.13
C ASN A 146 4.11 -5.31 -4.29
N HIS A 147 3.24 -4.67 -3.51
CA HIS A 147 2.94 -3.25 -3.65
C HIS A 147 3.01 -2.53 -2.30
N ILE A 148 3.82 -1.46 -2.23
CA ILE A 148 3.96 -0.61 -1.04
C ILE A 148 3.50 0.81 -1.35
N LEU A 149 2.66 1.39 -0.50
CA LEU A 149 2.37 2.82 -0.48
C LEU A 149 2.68 3.38 0.90
N SER A 150 3.72 4.21 1.02
CA SER A 150 4.06 4.88 2.27
C SER A 150 3.95 6.39 2.12
N LYS A 151 3.14 7.04 2.95
CA LYS A 151 2.90 8.51 2.84
C LYS A 151 3.84 9.36 3.68
N THR A 152 4.48 8.78 4.69
CA THR A 152 5.34 9.48 5.64
C THR A 152 6.66 8.73 5.75
N THR A 153 7.57 8.98 4.82
CA THR A 153 8.75 8.12 4.64
C THR A 153 10.06 8.87 4.88
N GLU A 154 10.11 9.69 5.94
CA GLU A 154 11.32 10.44 6.32
C GLU A 154 12.48 9.52 6.71
N TRP A 155 12.15 8.29 7.13
CA TRP A 155 13.08 7.22 7.50
C TRP A 155 13.65 6.44 6.31
N LEU A 156 13.18 6.68 5.07
CA LEU A 156 13.69 5.99 3.89
C LEU A 156 15.16 6.33 3.67
N THR A 157 15.97 5.31 3.37
CA THR A 157 17.40 5.41 3.06
C THR A 157 17.69 4.69 1.75
N ARG A 158 18.92 4.85 1.23
CA ARG A 158 19.41 4.11 0.07
C ARG A 158 19.18 2.61 0.20
N ASP A 159 19.53 2.01 1.34
CA ASP A 159 19.44 0.56 1.55
C ASP A 159 18.02 0.02 1.37
N HIS A 160 17.01 0.80 1.75
CA HIS A 160 15.62 0.42 1.54
C HIS A 160 15.27 0.30 0.05
N LEU A 161 15.80 1.20 -0.79
CA LEU A 161 15.60 1.14 -2.24
C LEU A 161 16.36 -0.05 -2.84
N LEU A 162 17.60 -0.28 -2.39
CA LEU A 162 18.44 -1.37 -2.88
C LEU A 162 17.93 -2.76 -2.48
N ASN A 163 17.27 -2.87 -1.31
CA ASN A 163 16.73 -4.12 -0.79
C ASN A 163 15.28 -4.38 -1.19
N PHE A 164 14.62 -3.45 -1.88
CA PHE A 164 13.26 -3.68 -2.36
C PHE A 164 13.22 -4.84 -3.38
N ARG A 165 12.34 -5.81 -3.14
CA ARG A 165 12.13 -7.01 -3.97
C ARG A 165 10.68 -7.18 -4.43
N GLY A 166 9.82 -6.21 -4.13
CA GLY A 166 8.45 -6.17 -4.62
C GLY A 166 8.33 -5.74 -6.09
N VAL A 167 7.09 -5.56 -6.52
CA VAL A 167 6.68 -5.16 -7.87
C VAL A 167 6.59 -3.65 -7.98
N SER A 168 5.99 -2.98 -7.00
CA SER A 168 5.80 -1.53 -7.02
C SER A 168 5.95 -0.89 -5.65
N ALA A 169 6.59 0.28 -5.58
CA ALA A 169 6.59 1.06 -4.37
C ALA A 169 6.42 2.56 -4.64
N VAL A 170 5.58 3.19 -3.83
CA VAL A 170 5.38 4.64 -3.81
C VAL A 170 5.72 5.15 -2.42
N PHE A 171 6.75 5.98 -2.32
CA PHE A 171 7.16 6.62 -1.07
C PHE A 171 7.00 8.14 -1.18
N GLN A 172 6.16 8.69 -0.31
CA GLN A 172 5.92 10.13 -0.22
C GLN A 172 6.65 10.73 0.99
N ASN A 173 6.92 12.03 0.90
CA ASN A 173 7.62 12.80 1.94
C ASN A 173 8.98 12.20 2.31
N THR A 174 9.74 11.77 1.30
CA THR A 174 11.11 11.30 1.49
C THR A 174 12.02 12.52 1.68
N LYS A 175 12.77 12.60 2.78
CA LYS A 175 13.64 13.75 3.08
C LYS A 175 15.14 13.44 2.96
N SER A 176 15.48 12.16 2.94
CA SER A 176 16.86 11.67 3.09
C SER A 176 17.42 11.04 1.82
N ILE A 177 16.64 10.98 0.74
CA ILE A 177 17.05 10.46 -0.56
C ILE A 177 17.58 11.61 -1.43
N GLY A 178 18.78 11.47 -1.95
CA GLY A 178 19.40 12.38 -2.91
C GLY A 178 19.78 11.70 -4.23
N ALA A 179 20.35 12.48 -5.15
CA ALA A 179 20.69 12.02 -6.49
C ALA A 179 21.61 10.80 -6.51
N ASP A 180 22.58 10.72 -5.59
CA ASP A 180 23.52 9.58 -5.51
C ASP A 180 22.83 8.30 -5.06
N ASP A 181 21.79 8.39 -4.22
CA ASP A 181 20.98 7.23 -3.81
C ASP A 181 20.13 6.72 -4.97
N LEU A 182 19.60 7.63 -5.79
CA LEU A 182 18.85 7.28 -7.00
C LEU A 182 19.76 6.67 -8.07
N ILE A 183 20.98 7.20 -8.24
CA ILE A 183 21.99 6.60 -9.11
C ILE A 183 22.32 5.18 -8.64
N ALA A 184 22.60 5.00 -7.35
CA ALA A 184 22.90 3.68 -6.79
C ALA A 184 21.74 2.71 -6.99
N PHE A 185 20.50 3.18 -6.83
CA PHE A 185 19.30 2.37 -7.11
C PHE A 185 19.22 1.94 -8.58
N VAL A 186 19.39 2.87 -9.53
CA VAL A 186 19.33 2.55 -10.96
C VAL A 186 20.49 1.65 -11.37
N GLU A 187 21.71 1.88 -10.89
CA GLU A 187 22.86 0.99 -11.09
C GLU A 187 22.57 -0.41 -10.57
N ASN A 188 22.02 -0.53 -9.36
CA ASN A 188 21.65 -1.82 -8.78
C ASN A 188 20.55 -2.54 -9.59
N TRP A 189 19.60 -1.81 -10.18
CA TRP A 189 18.61 -2.43 -11.07
C TRP A 189 19.23 -2.88 -12.40
N MET A 190 20.10 -2.06 -13.00
CA MET A 190 20.81 -2.36 -14.25
C MET A 190 21.72 -3.59 -14.12
N LEU A 191 22.42 -3.73 -12.99
CA LEU A 191 23.33 -4.85 -12.73
C LEU A 191 22.63 -6.06 -12.07
N GLY A 192 21.42 -5.85 -11.54
CA GLY A 192 20.68 -6.83 -10.77
C GLY A 192 19.78 -7.72 -11.64
N SER A 193 19.23 -8.75 -11.00
CA SER A 193 18.33 -9.72 -11.62
C SER A 193 16.85 -9.52 -11.21
N ASN A 194 16.51 -8.37 -10.62
CA ASN A 194 15.12 -8.09 -10.27
C ASN A 194 14.33 -7.78 -11.56
N THR A 195 13.70 -8.82 -12.10
CA THR A 195 12.82 -8.75 -13.27
C THR A 195 11.39 -8.41 -12.91
N LYS A 196 10.98 -8.51 -11.64
CA LYS A 196 9.59 -8.28 -11.21
C LYS A 196 9.23 -6.80 -11.03
N LEU A 197 10.24 -5.95 -10.87
CA LEU A 197 10.01 -4.54 -10.61
C LEU A 197 9.25 -3.90 -11.78
N GLU A 198 8.24 -3.10 -11.46
CA GLU A 198 7.45 -2.32 -12.42
C GLU A 198 7.53 -0.83 -12.10
N VAL A 199 7.44 -0.43 -10.82
CA VAL A 199 7.32 0.99 -10.44
C VAL A 199 8.08 1.31 -9.17
N ILE A 200 8.93 2.34 -9.21
CA ILE A 200 9.35 3.10 -8.02
C ILE A 200 8.97 4.56 -8.22
N CYS A 201 8.14 5.11 -7.34
CA CYS A 201 7.85 6.53 -7.29
C CYS A 201 8.26 7.12 -5.94
N LEU A 202 9.05 8.19 -5.99
CA LEU A 202 9.51 8.92 -4.81
C LEU A 202 9.07 10.36 -4.94
N ASN A 203 8.33 10.85 -3.95
CA ASN A 203 8.16 12.28 -3.75
C ASN A 203 9.14 12.72 -2.68
N VAL A 204 10.15 13.48 -3.10
CA VAL A 204 11.12 14.09 -2.22
C VAL A 204 10.45 15.35 -1.66
N GLY A 205 10.11 15.33 -0.37
CA GLY A 205 9.37 16.46 0.23
C GLY A 205 10.12 17.77 0.00
N GLN A 206 9.41 18.89 -0.15
CA GLN A 206 10.06 20.20 -0.26
C GLN A 206 10.92 20.44 0.99
N ARG A 207 12.24 20.34 0.86
CA ARG A 207 13.16 20.77 1.91
C ARG A 207 12.97 22.27 2.12
N THR A 208 12.93 22.68 3.38
CA THR A 208 12.77 24.08 3.78
C THR A 208 13.83 24.99 3.13
N ARG A 209 13.33 25.94 2.34
CA ARG A 209 13.87 27.25 1.92
C ARG A 209 15.23 27.38 1.20
N ASN A 210 16.21 26.46 1.31
CA ASN A 210 17.57 26.74 0.79
C ASN A 210 18.22 25.65 -0.08
N LEU A 211 17.51 24.60 -0.49
CA LEU A 211 18.00 23.64 -1.50
C LEU A 211 16.98 23.59 -2.64
N HIS A 212 17.41 23.93 -3.86
CA HIS A 212 16.53 23.74 -5.00
C HIS A 212 16.28 22.24 -5.15
N VAL A 213 15.02 21.85 -5.28
CA VAL A 213 14.62 20.46 -5.58
C VAL A 213 15.39 19.88 -6.79
N ARG A 214 15.77 20.76 -7.74
CA ARG A 214 16.60 20.44 -8.92
C ARG A 214 18.02 19.95 -8.56
N ASP A 215 18.53 20.32 -7.38
CA ASP A 215 19.83 19.86 -6.87
C ASP A 215 19.72 18.46 -6.24
N ILE A 216 18.53 18.10 -5.74
CA ILE A 216 18.29 16.82 -5.08
C ILE A 216 18.09 15.71 -6.11
N ILE A 217 17.42 16.00 -7.24
CA ILE A 217 17.22 15.06 -8.34
C ILE A 217 17.80 15.66 -9.62
N ASN A 218 19.03 15.26 -9.95
CA ASN A 218 19.74 15.82 -11.09
C ASN A 218 19.51 14.99 -12.37
N ARG A 219 18.55 15.43 -13.19
CA ARG A 219 18.22 14.81 -14.48
C ARG A 219 19.43 14.64 -15.40
N ARG A 220 20.29 15.67 -15.49
CA ARG A 220 21.48 15.64 -16.34
C ARG A 220 22.46 14.57 -15.88
N LYS A 221 22.75 14.52 -14.57
CA LYS A 221 23.65 13.53 -13.97
C LYS A 221 23.18 12.10 -14.24
N LEU A 222 21.88 11.83 -14.08
CA LEU A 222 21.30 10.51 -14.40
C LEU A 222 21.41 10.19 -15.89
N SER A 223 21.07 11.16 -16.76
CA SER A 223 21.13 10.99 -18.21
C SER A 223 22.54 10.67 -18.71
N GLU A 224 23.55 11.42 -18.27
CA GLU A 224 24.96 11.24 -18.63
C GLU A 224 25.51 9.92 -18.11
N LYS A 225 25.17 9.56 -16.86
CA LYS A 225 25.68 8.35 -16.22
C LYS A 225 25.20 7.06 -16.89
N PHE A 226 23.96 7.05 -17.38
CA PHE A 226 23.33 5.86 -17.95
C PHE A 226 23.18 5.90 -19.47
N ASN A 227 23.76 6.90 -20.15
CA ASN A 227 23.56 7.14 -21.58
C ASN A 227 22.06 7.13 -21.96
N ALA A 228 21.23 7.71 -21.09
CA ALA A 228 19.78 7.61 -21.24
C ALA A 228 19.32 8.33 -22.51
N VAL A 229 18.45 7.68 -23.28
CA VAL A 229 17.93 8.21 -24.54
C VAL A 229 16.58 8.87 -24.32
N GLN A 230 16.17 9.78 -25.21
CA GLN A 230 14.82 10.33 -25.14
C GLN A 230 13.79 9.28 -25.56
N TRP A 231 12.56 9.43 -25.06
CA TRP A 231 11.43 8.58 -25.43
C TRP A 231 11.29 8.45 -26.94
N ASN A 232 11.13 7.21 -27.41
CA ASN A 232 10.87 6.89 -28.81
C ASN A 232 9.52 6.15 -28.95
N PRO A 233 8.53 6.71 -29.69
CA PRO A 233 7.23 6.05 -29.92
C PRO A 233 7.32 4.70 -30.63
N GLU A 234 8.41 4.42 -31.35
CA GLU A 234 8.63 3.13 -32.02
C GLU A 234 9.12 2.03 -31.06
N LYS A 235 9.66 2.41 -29.89
CA LYS A 235 10.15 1.46 -28.88
C LYS A 235 9.14 1.14 -27.80
N GLN A 236 8.31 2.12 -27.41
CA GLN A 236 7.22 1.93 -26.46
C GLN A 236 6.09 2.94 -26.65
N GLY A 237 4.93 2.63 -26.06
CA GLY A 237 3.81 3.55 -25.95
C GLY A 237 4.14 4.79 -25.12
N GLY A 238 3.38 5.88 -25.31
CA GLY A 238 3.56 7.12 -24.56
C GLY A 238 3.00 7.09 -23.13
N ARG A 239 2.21 6.06 -22.78
CA ARG A 239 1.57 5.94 -21.46
C ARG A 239 1.87 4.60 -20.80
N PHE A 240 2.29 4.64 -19.54
CA PHE A 240 2.56 3.45 -18.74
C PHE A 240 1.27 2.84 -18.19
N LYS A 241 1.22 1.51 -18.09
CA LYS A 241 0.10 0.77 -17.49
C LYS A 241 0.29 0.69 -15.97
N TRP A 242 -0.53 1.43 -15.23
CA TRP A 242 -0.41 1.50 -13.78
C TRP A 242 -0.94 0.24 -13.08
N PRO A 243 -0.28 -0.25 -12.02
CA PRO A 243 -0.80 -1.32 -11.19
C PRO A 243 -2.18 -0.93 -10.59
N PRO A 244 -3.22 -1.78 -10.68
CA PRO A 244 -4.57 -1.44 -10.22
C PRO A 244 -4.68 -1.32 -8.69
N THR A 245 -3.64 -1.73 -7.96
CA THR A 245 -3.62 -1.96 -6.51
C THR A 245 -3.51 -0.71 -5.63
N PHE A 246 -3.10 0.45 -6.17
CA PHE A 246 -3.05 1.70 -5.41
C PHE A 246 -3.48 2.91 -6.23
N GLU A 247 -4.24 3.78 -5.58
CA GLU A 247 -4.60 5.10 -6.10
C GLU A 247 -3.53 6.14 -5.77
N MET A 248 -3.13 6.93 -6.77
CA MET A 248 -2.26 8.07 -6.61
C MET A 248 -2.88 9.32 -7.22
N LYS A 249 -2.73 10.44 -6.50
CA LYS A 249 -3.07 11.77 -6.99
C LYS A 249 -1.80 12.49 -7.40
N SER A 250 -1.84 13.17 -8.52
CA SER A 250 -0.76 14.06 -8.97
C SER A 250 -1.32 15.26 -9.69
N ARG A 251 -0.53 16.34 -9.73
CA ARG A 251 -0.85 17.52 -10.53
C ARG A 251 -0.55 17.33 -12.01
N THR A 252 0.25 16.32 -12.37
CA THR A 252 0.62 15.99 -13.75
C THR A 252 0.15 14.59 -14.11
N ASP A 253 0.04 14.30 -15.41
CA ASP A 253 -0.30 12.95 -15.87
C ASP A 253 0.85 12.00 -15.49
N LEU A 254 0.61 11.19 -14.46
CA LEU A 254 1.59 10.26 -13.90
C LEU A 254 2.06 9.22 -14.90
N LEU A 255 1.19 8.88 -15.84
CA LEU A 255 1.40 7.80 -16.80
C LEU A 255 2.05 8.29 -18.07
N ASN A 256 2.02 9.60 -18.34
CA ASN A 256 2.66 10.15 -19.52
C ASN A 256 4.19 10.05 -19.42
N CYS A 257 4.75 9.14 -20.20
CA CYS A 257 6.18 8.83 -20.28
C CYS A 257 6.92 9.56 -21.41
N THR A 258 6.20 10.30 -22.27
CA THR A 258 6.78 10.99 -23.45
C THR A 258 7.86 12.02 -23.13
N ARG A 259 7.96 12.48 -21.88
CA ARG A 259 8.99 13.44 -21.42
C ARG A 259 10.11 12.76 -20.62
N GLY A 260 10.06 11.44 -20.50
CA GLY A 260 11.01 10.60 -19.78
C GLY A 260 12.32 10.41 -20.53
N MET A 261 13.25 9.72 -19.87
CA MET A 261 14.50 9.26 -20.45
C MET A 261 14.57 7.75 -20.25
N ASP A 262 14.90 7.04 -21.31
CA ASP A 262 14.89 5.59 -21.33
C ASP A 262 16.29 5.03 -21.16
N ILE A 263 16.37 3.93 -20.43
CA ILE A 263 17.54 3.08 -20.29
C ILE A 263 17.11 1.65 -20.58
N GLU A 264 18.02 0.85 -21.12
CA GLU A 264 17.77 -0.55 -21.44
C GLU A 264 18.80 -1.39 -20.69
N ARG A 265 18.34 -2.40 -19.96
CA ARG A 265 19.21 -3.28 -19.18
C ARG A 265 19.83 -4.33 -20.09
N ASP A 266 21.15 -4.33 -20.19
CA ASP A 266 21.89 -5.19 -21.11
C ASP A 266 21.64 -6.70 -20.90
N SER A 267 21.38 -7.13 -19.67
CA SER A 267 21.25 -8.55 -19.34
C SER A 267 20.00 -9.22 -19.90
N ASP A 268 18.90 -8.48 -20.07
CA ASP A 268 17.60 -9.03 -20.47
C ASP A 268 16.78 -8.14 -21.41
N GLY A 269 17.31 -6.98 -21.83
CA GLY A 269 16.63 -6.03 -22.70
C GLY A 269 15.42 -5.36 -22.05
N MET A 270 15.27 -5.45 -20.72
CA MET A 270 14.20 -4.73 -20.04
C MET A 270 14.42 -3.23 -20.16
N LEU A 271 13.39 -2.55 -20.64
CA LEU A 271 13.39 -1.11 -20.82
C LEU A 271 12.84 -0.44 -19.57
N ALA A 272 13.49 0.62 -19.10
CA ALA A 272 12.97 1.46 -18.04
C ALA A 272 12.95 2.95 -18.44
N THR A 273 11.89 3.65 -18.05
CA THR A 273 11.78 5.11 -18.19
C THR A 273 12.01 5.78 -16.84
N ILE A 274 12.94 6.73 -16.81
CA ILE A 274 13.18 7.66 -15.72
C ILE A 274 12.45 8.97 -16.02
N LEU A 275 11.57 9.38 -15.11
CA LEU A 275 10.86 10.65 -15.14
C LEU A 275 11.19 11.46 -13.90
N ILE A 276 11.53 12.73 -14.13
CA ILE A 276 11.82 13.70 -13.08
C ILE A 276 10.96 14.93 -13.34
N ASP A 277 10.03 15.19 -12.43
CA ASP A 277 9.09 16.31 -12.51
C ASP A 277 8.99 16.99 -11.15
N GLY A 278 9.52 18.22 -11.06
CA GLY A 278 9.64 18.92 -9.78
C GLY A 278 10.41 18.07 -8.76
N ALA A 279 9.74 17.67 -7.68
CA ALA A 279 10.31 16.88 -6.58
C ALA A 279 10.00 15.38 -6.67
N GLU A 280 9.50 14.95 -7.83
CA GLU A 280 9.13 13.55 -8.05
C GLU A 280 10.17 12.87 -8.92
N PHE A 281 10.63 11.72 -8.43
CA PHE A 281 11.36 10.73 -9.21
C PHE A 281 10.43 9.56 -9.48
N ARG A 282 10.31 9.16 -10.74
CA ARG A 282 9.51 8.01 -11.17
C ARG A 282 10.37 7.12 -12.03
N PHE A 283 10.38 5.84 -11.71
CA PHE A 283 11.11 4.79 -12.41
C PHE A 283 10.11 3.72 -12.83
N TYR A 284 9.90 3.60 -14.12
CA TYR A 284 8.93 2.67 -14.72
C TYR A 284 9.66 1.62 -15.52
N VAL A 285 9.42 0.35 -15.22
CA VAL A 285 9.99 -0.77 -15.96
C VAL A 285 8.91 -1.35 -16.86
N TRP A 286 9.17 -1.40 -18.16
CA TRP A 286 8.21 -1.80 -19.17
C TRP A 286 8.24 -3.31 -19.39
N HIS A 287 7.30 -4.01 -18.76
CA HIS A 287 7.01 -5.42 -19.05
C HIS A 287 6.15 -5.57 -20.31
N GLU A 288 5.33 -4.56 -20.61
CA GLU A 288 4.51 -4.46 -21.79
C GLU A 288 4.82 -3.12 -22.47
N ARG A 289 5.61 -3.13 -23.56
CA ARG A 289 6.08 -1.89 -24.21
C ARG A 289 4.95 -1.11 -24.88
N PHE A 290 3.92 -1.80 -25.37
CA PHE A 290 2.75 -1.19 -26.02
C PHE A 290 1.48 -1.70 -25.35
N PRO A 291 1.15 -1.20 -24.15
CA PRO A 291 -0.04 -1.65 -23.47
C PRO A 291 -1.29 -1.21 -24.24
N ASP A 292 -2.21 -2.14 -24.45
CA ASP A 292 -3.58 -1.80 -24.84
C ASP A 292 -4.11 -0.77 -23.83
N GLN A 293 -4.65 0.36 -24.29
CA GLN A 293 -5.10 1.44 -23.40
C GLN A 293 -6.00 0.88 -22.28
N PRO A 294 -5.55 0.83 -21.01
CA PRO A 294 -6.36 0.29 -19.94
C PRO A 294 -7.30 1.37 -19.38
N THR A 295 -8.47 0.94 -18.90
CA THR A 295 -9.56 1.67 -18.23
C THR A 295 -9.16 2.55 -17.04
N THR A 296 -7.89 2.64 -16.68
CA THR A 296 -7.33 3.68 -15.80
C THR A 296 -7.33 5.02 -16.51
N THR A 297 -8.50 5.65 -16.57
CA THR A 297 -8.57 7.07 -16.90
C THR A 297 -7.86 7.84 -15.79
N GLY A 298 -6.70 8.40 -16.11
CA GLY A 298 -6.24 9.66 -15.54
C GLY A 298 -7.34 10.70 -15.73
N TYR A 299 -8.37 10.71 -14.88
CA TYR A 299 -9.42 11.72 -14.97
C TYR A 299 -8.97 12.94 -14.17
N ARG A 300 -9.25 14.11 -14.72
CA ARG A 300 -8.89 15.40 -14.13
C ARG A 300 -10.06 15.88 -13.27
N ASP A 301 -10.02 15.65 -11.97
CA ASP A 301 -10.97 16.29 -11.03
C ASP A 301 -10.27 17.47 -10.35
N ARG A 302 -10.89 18.66 -10.39
CA ARG A 302 -10.39 19.89 -9.75
C ARG A 302 -8.91 20.22 -10.02
N GLY A 303 -8.41 19.88 -11.21
CA GLY A 303 -7.04 20.19 -11.64
C GLY A 303 -5.98 19.14 -11.26
N GLU A 304 -6.36 18.01 -10.66
CA GLU A 304 -5.45 16.90 -10.32
C GLU A 304 -5.77 15.66 -11.17
N TYR A 305 -4.73 14.93 -11.59
CA TYR A 305 -4.81 13.62 -12.24
C TYR A 305 -4.85 12.51 -11.19
N PHE A 306 -5.77 11.57 -11.38
CA PHE A 306 -5.96 10.41 -10.53
C PHE A 306 -5.59 9.15 -11.28
N VAL A 307 -4.73 8.31 -10.72
CA VAL A 307 -4.43 7.01 -11.31
C VAL A 307 -4.69 5.90 -10.30
N GLY A 308 -5.46 4.90 -10.71
CA GLY A 308 -5.82 3.72 -9.93
C GLY A 308 -7.11 3.11 -10.47
N CYS A 309 -7.44 1.89 -10.04
CA CYS A 309 -8.78 1.38 -10.29
C CYS A 309 -9.79 2.27 -9.56
N LYS A 310 -10.85 2.70 -10.26
CA LYS A 310 -12.17 2.86 -9.62
C LYS A 310 -12.52 1.49 -9.05
N ALA A 311 -11.98 1.14 -7.88
CA ALA A 311 -12.62 0.14 -7.07
C ALA A 311 -14.05 0.65 -6.92
N HIS A 312 -14.99 -0.09 -7.50
CA HIS A 312 -16.40 0.16 -7.38
C HIS A 312 -16.72 -0.01 -5.90
N TRP A 313 -16.52 1.06 -5.14
CA TRP A 313 -17.17 1.27 -3.87
C TRP A 313 -18.58 1.78 -4.23
N VAL A 314 -19.37 0.85 -4.76
CA VAL A 314 -20.83 0.93 -4.75
C VAL A 314 -21.24 0.25 -3.46
#